data_AF-A0AB40BP24-F1
#
_entry.id   AF-A0AB40BP24-F1
#
_cell.length_a   1.000
_cell.length_b   1.000
_cell.length_c   1.000
_cell.angle_alpha   90.00
_cell.angle_beta   90.00
_cell.angle_gamma   90.00
#
_symmetry.space_group_name_H-M   'P 1'
#
loop_
_entity.id
_entity.type
_entity.pdbx_description
1 polymer ?
#
loop_
_entity_poly.entity_id
_entity_poly.type
_entity_poly.pdbx_seq_one_letter_code
_entity_poly.pdbx_strand_id
1 'polypeptide(L)'
;IFLCASIPCPGCPYSCVERAPHAFSFVPENGTAHASSQGHNEDYLVHLAVGQCPRRCIYYVTPSQRAVLEELMQSIINAPFDPAEVALLESLISKANFENNRYQKPKRKPKVSTEVVDWF
;
A
#
# COMPACT_ATOMS: atom_id res chain seq x y z
N ILE A 1 -3.84 -3.88 19.08
CA ILE A 1 -2.48 -3.33 18.93
C ILE A 1 -2.50 -2.29 17.83
N PHE A 2 -1.87 -1.13 17.99
CA PHE A 2 -1.70 -0.21 16.87
C PHE A 2 -0.43 -0.53 16.10
N LEU A 3 -0.49 -0.53 14.78
CA LEU A 3 0.65 -0.55 13.88
C LEU A 3 0.75 0.83 13.24
N CYS A 4 1.84 1.54 13.49
CA CYS A 4 2.20 2.72 12.70
C CYS A 4 3.04 2.22 11.53
N ALA A 5 2.53 2.34 10.30
CA ALA A 5 3.34 2.10 9.11
C ALA A 5 4.54 3.05 9.18
N SER A 6 5.74 2.50 9.06
CA SER A 6 7.04 3.20 9.20
C SER A 6 7.28 4.20 8.06
N ILE A 7 6.38 5.16 7.93
CA ILE A 7 6.43 6.23 6.93
C ILE A 7 7.20 7.39 7.54
N PRO A 8 8.16 7.99 6.82
CA PRO A 8 8.86 9.16 7.30
C PRO A 8 7.86 10.28 7.60
N CYS A 9 7.86 10.77 8.84
CA CYS A 9 6.93 11.81 9.30
C CYS A 9 7.61 13.17 9.58
N PRO A 10 8.54 13.67 8.72
CA PRO A 10 9.11 14.99 8.93
C PRO A 10 8.01 16.05 8.78
N GLY A 11 7.87 16.90 9.79
CA GLY A 11 6.93 18.02 9.78
C GLY A 11 5.45 17.64 9.83
N CYS A 12 5.08 16.52 10.45
CA CYS A 12 3.66 16.20 10.65
C CYS A 12 3.00 17.22 11.59
N PRO A 13 1.95 17.95 11.18
CA PRO A 13 1.29 18.96 12.01
C PRO A 13 0.56 18.35 13.22
N TYR A 14 0.23 17.07 13.15
CA TYR A 14 -0.37 16.29 14.23
C TYR A 14 0.53 15.09 14.52
N SER A 15 1.63 15.34 15.23
CA SER A 15 2.59 14.30 15.61
C SER A 15 1.95 13.29 16.57
N CYS A 16 1.92 12.01 16.16
CA CYS A 16 1.45 10.92 17.03
C CYS A 16 2.39 10.66 18.20
N VAL A 17 3.71 10.87 18.01
CA VAL A 17 4.74 10.72 19.04
C VAL A 17 4.61 11.80 20.11
N GLU A 18 4.32 13.06 19.74
CA GLU A 18 4.07 14.12 20.74
C GLU A 18 2.74 13.92 21.46
N ARG A 19 1.72 13.41 20.76
CA ARG A 19 0.37 13.25 21.31
C ARG A 19 0.28 12.10 22.32
N ALA A 20 0.93 10.98 22.04
CA ALA A 20 0.93 9.79 22.88
C ALA A 20 2.34 9.17 22.94
N PRO A 21 3.29 9.82 23.64
CA PRO A 21 4.70 9.39 23.69
C PRO A 21 4.90 8.04 24.39
N HIS A 22 3.92 7.60 25.17
CA HIS A 22 3.91 6.28 25.80
C HIS A 22 3.55 5.15 24.81
N ALA A 23 2.91 5.48 23.69
CA ALA A 23 2.45 4.52 22.68
C ALA A 23 3.24 4.60 21.36
N PHE A 24 3.83 5.75 21.05
CA PHE A 24 4.58 5.97 19.82
C PHE A 24 5.96 6.56 20.10
N SER A 25 6.96 6.15 19.31
CA SER A 25 8.31 6.70 19.36
C SER A 25 8.88 6.88 17.95
N PHE A 26 9.85 7.77 17.80
CA PHE A 26 10.61 7.88 16.55
C PHE A 26 11.72 6.84 16.50
N VAL A 27 11.90 6.22 15.34
CA VAL A 27 13.06 5.41 15.02
C VAL A 27 14.22 6.36 14.67
N PRO A 28 15.32 6.35 15.43
CA PRO A 28 16.38 7.35 15.31
C PRO A 28 17.12 7.30 13.96
N GLU A 29 17.11 6.15 13.28
CA GLU A 29 17.86 5.95 12.03
C GLU A 29 17.22 6.65 10.82
N ASN A 30 15.89 6.80 10.80
CA ASN A 30 15.16 7.25 9.60
C ASN A 30 14.03 8.26 9.90
N GLY A 31 13.84 8.64 11.17
CA GLY A 31 12.80 9.61 11.58
C GLY A 31 11.38 9.12 11.34
N THR A 32 11.18 7.80 11.21
CA THR A 32 9.85 7.19 11.09
C THR A 32 9.20 7.06 12.46
N ALA A 33 7.89 7.27 12.54
CA ALA A 33 7.14 7.00 13.76
C ALA A 33 6.78 5.51 13.83
N HIS A 34 7.00 4.89 14.98
CA HIS A 34 6.69 3.49 15.25
C HIS A 34 5.81 3.37 16.50
N ALA A 35 4.96 2.34 16.53
CA ALA A 35 4.10 2.04 17.67
C ALA A 35 4.84 1.12 18.66
N SER A 36 5.25 1.67 19.81
CA SER A 36 6.02 0.97 20.84
C SER A 36 5.15 0.24 21.87
N SER A 37 3.92 0.70 22.09
CA SER A 37 2.97 0.11 23.05
C SER A 37 1.56 0.02 22.45
N GLN A 38 0.74 -0.89 22.98
CA GLN A 38 -0.65 -1.06 22.51
C GLN A 38 -1.56 0.13 22.85
N GLY A 39 -1.13 1.02 23.75
CA GLY A 39 -2.04 1.91 24.46
C GLY A 39 -2.98 1.11 25.37
N HIS A 40 -3.62 1.78 26.33
CA HIS A 40 -4.72 1.17 27.09
C HIS A 40 -6.06 1.34 26.34
N ASN A 41 -7.05 0.50 26.64
CA ASN A 41 -8.36 0.52 25.98
C ASN A 41 -9.13 1.86 26.14
N GLU A 42 -8.70 2.71 27.08
CA GLU A 42 -9.26 4.04 27.37
C GLU A 42 -8.28 5.18 27.05
N ASP A 43 -7.20 4.92 26.30
CA ASP A 43 -6.21 5.94 25.96
C ASP A 43 -6.74 6.91 24.92
N TYR A 44 -7.47 7.93 25.40
CA TYR A 44 -8.00 9.01 24.57
C TYR A 44 -6.92 9.65 23.69
N LEU A 45 -5.70 9.81 24.22
CA LEU A 45 -4.57 10.40 23.47
C LEU A 45 -4.14 9.52 22.29
N VAL A 46 -4.17 8.21 22.43
CA VAL A 46 -3.87 7.26 21.34
C VAL A 46 -4.96 7.32 20.29
N HIS A 47 -6.24 7.27 20.69
CA HIS A 47 -7.36 7.41 19.76
C HIS A 47 -7.33 8.74 18.99
N LEU A 48 -6.99 9.83 19.67
CA LEU A 48 -6.85 11.14 19.06
C LEU A 48 -5.69 11.20 18.06
N ALA A 49 -4.55 10.61 18.40
CA ALA A 49 -3.39 10.49 17.49
C ALA A 49 -3.73 9.68 16.24
N VAL A 50 -4.45 8.56 16.41
CA VAL A 50 -4.94 7.71 15.31
C VAL A 50 -5.89 8.50 14.42
N GLY A 51 -6.88 9.19 14.99
CA GLY A 51 -7.89 9.93 14.24
C GLY A 51 -7.36 11.17 13.53
N GLN A 52 -6.33 11.81 14.06
CA GLN A 52 -5.75 13.04 13.49
C GLN A 52 -4.57 12.80 12.55
N CYS A 53 -4.14 11.54 12.36
CA CYS A 53 -3.04 11.23 11.47
C CYS A 53 -3.41 11.59 10.01
N PRO A 54 -2.78 12.61 9.40
CA PRO A 54 -3.17 13.08 8.06
C PRO A 54 -2.88 12.04 6.98
N ARG A 55 -1.88 11.17 7.21
CA ARG A 55 -1.49 10.09 6.29
C ARG A 55 -2.23 8.79 6.55
N ARG A 56 -3.06 8.73 7.60
CA ARG A 56 -3.76 7.51 8.02
C ARG A 56 -2.81 6.31 8.12
N CYS A 57 -1.65 6.49 8.74
CA CYS A 57 -0.64 5.44 8.83
C CYS A 57 -0.72 4.60 10.11
N ILE A 58 -1.71 4.85 10.98
CA ILE A 58 -1.88 4.15 12.26
C ILE A 58 -3.14 3.27 12.21
N TYR A 59 -2.95 1.96 12.38
CA TYR A 59 -4.00 0.96 12.21
C TYR A 59 -4.13 0.06 13.42
N TYR A 60 -5.37 -0.28 13.80
CA TYR A 60 -5.60 -1.32 14.80
C TYR A 60 -5.48 -2.70 14.18
N VAL A 61 -4.63 -3.54 14.78
CA VAL A 61 -4.33 -4.91 14.38
C VAL A 61 -4.33 -5.83 15.60
N THR A 62 -4.66 -7.11 15.39
CA THR A 62 -4.50 -8.15 16.40
C THR A 62 -3.02 -8.54 16.56
N PRO A 63 -2.62 -9.23 17.65
CA PRO A 63 -1.25 -9.74 17.81
C PRO A 63 -0.81 -10.65 16.66
N SER A 64 -1.72 -11.52 16.18
CA SER A 64 -1.46 -12.39 15.04
C SER A 64 -1.25 -11.61 13.75
N GLN A 65 -2.06 -10.58 13.49
CA GLN A 65 -1.89 -9.73 12.31
C GLN A 65 -0.58 -8.93 12.37
N ARG A 66 -0.22 -8.41 13.55
CA ARG A 66 1.04 -7.68 13.75
C ARG A 66 2.25 -8.55 13.39
N ALA A 67 2.30 -9.79 13.88
CA ALA A 67 3.42 -10.69 13.60
C ALA A 67 3.63 -10.90 12.09
N VAL A 68 2.53 -11.15 11.36
CA VAL A 68 2.57 -11.31 9.89
C VAL A 68 3.04 -10.03 9.21
N LEU A 69 2.56 -8.86 9.65
CA LEU A 69 2.93 -7.58 9.05
C LEU A 69 4.39 -7.21 9.31
N GLU A 70 4.91 -7.49 10.51
CA GLU A 70 6.32 -7.26 10.85
C GLU A 70 7.24 -8.19 10.06
N GLU A 71 6.87 -9.46 9.91
CA GLU A 71 7.59 -10.43 9.06
C GLU A 71 7.64 -10.00 7.59
N LEU A 72 6.50 -9.57 7.04
CA LEU A 72 6.42 -9.03 5.68
C LEU A 72 7.29 -7.79 5.51
N MET A 73 7.27 -6.86 6.47
CA MET A 73 8.07 -5.65 6.41
C MET A 73 9.57 -5.98 6.45
N GLN A 74 9.98 -6.91 7.30
CA GLN A 74 11.37 -7.35 7.38
C GLN A 74 11.81 -8.06 6.09
N SER A 75 10.94 -8.86 5.48
CA SER A 75 11.21 -9.51 4.19
C SER A 75 11.46 -8.48 3.09
N ILE A 76 10.65 -7.43 3.01
CA ILE A 76 10.81 -6.35 2.02
C ILE A 76 12.11 -5.57 2.25
N ILE A 77 12.48 -5.29 3.50
CA ILE A 77 13.72 -4.58 3.83
C ILE A 77 14.95 -5.43 3.47
N ASN A 78 14.91 -6.74 3.72
CA ASN A 78 16.03 -7.64 3.48
C ASN A 78 16.18 -8.03 1.99
N ALA A 79 15.09 -8.00 1.23
CA ALA A 79 15.07 -8.27 -0.20
C ALA A 79 14.37 -7.12 -0.94
N PRO A 80 15.00 -5.94 -1.00
CA PRO A 80 14.44 -4.81 -1.74
C PRO A 80 14.37 -5.19 -3.22
N PHE A 81 13.23 -4.91 -3.85
CA PHE A 81 13.03 -5.16 -5.27
C PHE A 81 14.06 -4.39 -6.11
N ASP A 82 14.59 -5.05 -7.16
CA ASP A 82 15.48 -4.38 -8.11
C ASP A 82 14.69 -3.26 -8.82
N PRO A 83 15.16 -2.01 -8.81
CA PRO A 83 14.50 -0.91 -9.53
C PRO A 83 14.26 -1.22 -11.01
N ALA A 84 15.10 -2.04 -11.66
CA ALA A 84 14.86 -2.46 -13.04
C ALA A 84 13.64 -3.38 -13.17
N GLU A 85 13.43 -4.30 -12.22
CA GLU A 85 12.25 -5.17 -12.18
C GLU A 85 10.97 -4.37 -11.90
N VAL A 86 11.02 -3.38 -11.00
CA VAL A 86 9.89 -2.48 -10.72
C VAL A 86 9.52 -1.66 -11.96
N ALA A 87 10.51 -1.10 -12.66
CA ALA A 87 10.28 -0.35 -13.90
C ALA A 87 9.67 -1.24 -15.01
N LEU A 88 10.12 -2.50 -15.12
CA LEU A 88 9.53 -3.47 -16.04
C LEU A 88 8.07 -3.76 -15.69
N LEU A 89 7.77 -3.97 -14.40
CA LEU A 89 6.41 -4.22 -13.93
C LEU A 89 5.47 -3.05 -14.23
N GLU A 90 5.89 -1.80 -13.96
CA GLU A 90 5.13 -0.59 -14.28
C GLU A 90 4.86 -0.43 -15.78
N SER A 91 5.85 -0.77 -16.62
CA SER A 91 5.69 -0.80 -18.08
C SER A 91 4.64 -1.83 -18.52
N LEU A 92 4.67 -3.03 -17.93
CA LEU A 92 3.69 -4.08 -18.21
C LEU A 92 2.28 -3.70 -17.76
N ILE A 93 2.13 -3.08 -16.59
CA ILE A 93 0.83 -2.58 -16.09
C ILE A 93 0.30 -1.49 -17.01
N SER A 94 1.14 -0.55 -17.41
CA SER A 94 0.76 0.52 -18.35
C SER A 94 0.28 -0.04 -19.69
N LYS A 95 1.00 -1.04 -20.24
CA LYS A 95 0.60 -1.73 -21.46
C LYS A 95 -0.72 -2.49 -21.29
N ALA A 96 -0.90 -3.22 -20.19
CA ALA A 96 -2.12 -3.96 -19.91
C ALA A 96 -3.33 -3.01 -19.81
N ASN A 97 -3.18 -1.87 -19.13
CA ASN A 97 -4.22 -0.85 -19.05
C ASN A 97 -4.56 -0.27 -20.42
N PHE A 98 -3.55 0.01 -21.26
CA PHE A 98 -3.77 0.47 -22.63
C PHE A 98 -4.57 -0.55 -23.45
N GLU A 99 -4.19 -1.82 -23.43
CA GLU A 99 -4.87 -2.88 -24.17
C GLU A 99 -6.29 -3.16 -23.65
N ASN A 100 -6.48 -3.18 -22.33
CA ASN A 100 -7.80 -3.38 -21.72
C ASN A 100 -8.80 -2.28 -22.09
N ASN A 101 -8.34 -1.02 -22.17
CA ASN A 101 -9.17 0.09 -22.63
C ASN A 101 -9.46 0.06 -24.14
N ARG A 102 -8.64 -0.65 -24.90
CA ARG A 102 -8.81 -0.87 -26.35
C ARG A 102 -9.62 -2.13 -26.66
N TYR A 103 -9.71 -3.07 -25.73
CA TYR A 103 -10.50 -4.29 -25.86
C TYR A 103 -12.00 -3.94 -25.88
N GLN A 104 -12.48 -3.54 -27.05
CA GLN A 104 -13.90 -3.54 -27.36
C GLN A 104 -14.23 -4.92 -27.91
N LYS A 105 -15.08 -5.67 -27.19
CA LYS A 105 -15.68 -6.89 -27.72
C LYS A 105 -16.23 -6.57 -29.12
N PRO A 106 -15.83 -7.28 -30.19
CA PRO A 106 -16.24 -6.92 -31.54
C PRO A 106 -17.76 -6.82 -31.61
N LYS A 107 -18.30 -5.63 -31.92
CA LYS A 107 -19.76 -5.41 -31.99
C LYS A 107 -20.41 -6.27 -33.09
N ARG A 108 -19.62 -6.80 -34.03
CA ARG A 108 -20.07 -7.71 -35.08
C ARG A 108 -19.14 -8.92 -35.14
N LYS A 109 -19.72 -10.12 -35.10
CA LYS A 109 -19.03 -11.32 -35.55
C LYS A 109 -18.81 -11.19 -37.06
N PRO A 110 -17.59 -11.38 -37.59
CA PRO A 110 -17.37 -11.39 -39.03
C PRO A 110 -18.24 -12.50 -39.64
N LYS A 111 -19.06 -12.16 -40.64
CA LYS A 111 -19.77 -13.16 -41.44
C LYS A 111 -18.71 -13.82 -42.33
N VAL A 112 -18.39 -15.08 -42.06
CA VAL A 112 -17.60 -15.90 -42.98
C VAL A 112 -18.52 -16.21 -44.16
N SER A 113 -18.22 -15.64 -45.34
CA SER A 113 -18.86 -16.06 -46.58
C SER A 113 -18.21 -17.38 -47.01
N THR A 114 -19.01 -18.42 -47.20
CA THR A 114 -18.58 -19.72 -47.76
C THR A 114 -18.73 -19.77 -49.27
N GLU A 115 -19.15 -18.68 -49.92
CA GLU A 115 -19.29 -18.64 -51.38
C GLU A 115 -17.95 -18.28 -52.03
N VAL A 116 -17.44 -19.24 -52.81
CA VAL A 116 -16.33 -19.03 -53.73
C VAL A 116 -16.87 -18.22 -54.90
N VAL A 117 -16.38 -16.99 -55.06
CA VAL A 117 -16.73 -16.14 -56.20
C VAL A 117 -15.91 -16.60 -57.40
N ASP A 118 -16.58 -17.15 -58.41
CA ASP A 118 -15.98 -17.54 -59.67
C ASP A 118 -15.85 -16.30 -60.58
N TRP A 119 -14.62 -15.90 -60.88
CA TRP A 119 -14.33 -14.75 -61.74
C TRP A 119 -14.09 -15.25 -63.17
N PHE A 120 -15.07 -15.06 -64.06
CA PHE A 120 -14.93 -15.12 -65.52
C PHE A 120 -14.74 -13.73 -66.11
#